data_AF-A0A7R9UUP5-F1
#
_entry.id   AF-A0A7R9UUP5-F1
#
_cell.length_a   1.000
_cell.length_b   1.000
_cell.length_c   1.000
_cell.angle_alpha   90.00
_cell.angle_beta   90.00
_cell.angle_gamma   90.00
#
_symmetry.space_group_name_H-M   'P 1'
#
loop_
_entity.id
_entity.type
_entity.pdbx_description
1 polymer ?
#
loop_
_entity_poly.entity_id
_entity_poly.type
_entity_poly.pdbx_seq_one_letter_code
_entity_poly.pdbx_strand_id
1 'polypeptide(L)'
;GPAAPGSAAPGPAAPGLAAPASADARAASSGDDDDDDDAADYASTAGEAMEAVAYQIPEGGTFPFILVNIGSGVSILRIRSEDDFERVSGTAVGGGTFLGLCRLLGCGDTFDEALENAAGGDDAKVNLLVEDIYGGGGYDAFGLPPKLIASMFGKVLRREDPYEGVGKADVCRALLVMISQVIAQVAYLSALNGGASRLVFSGTFLHSNQIALRTLAYYVSRWSGGSVPALFLKHEGYSGALGAFLFSARLDEAYGVGAGGLSSDDDDDVVDEAGAHGTGANGDDDDGGDGDGGGDDG
;
A
#
# COMPACT_ATOMS: atom_id res chain seq x y z
N GLY A 1 8.52 34.22 -50.45
CA GLY A 1 7.49 33.37 -49.82
C GLY A 1 7.97 31.94 -49.88
N PRO A 2 8.16 31.25 -48.75
CA PRO A 2 8.70 29.91 -48.75
C PRO A 2 7.59 28.85 -48.93
N ALA A 3 8.02 27.73 -49.48
CA ALA A 3 7.23 26.63 -50.02
C ALA A 3 6.38 25.86 -49.00
N ALA A 4 5.25 25.33 -49.47
CA ALA A 4 4.42 24.38 -48.75
C ALA A 4 5.13 23.01 -48.59
N PRO A 5 5.03 22.35 -47.42
CA PRO A 5 5.49 20.98 -47.27
C PRO A 5 4.44 20.00 -47.83
N GLY A 6 4.92 19.07 -48.66
CA GLY A 6 4.15 18.03 -49.32
C GLY A 6 3.62 16.95 -48.38
N SER A 7 2.57 16.29 -48.85
CA SER A 7 1.85 15.19 -48.21
C SER A 7 2.76 13.98 -47.97
N ALA A 8 2.93 13.58 -46.71
CA ALA A 8 3.50 12.30 -46.34
C ALA A 8 2.48 11.18 -46.57
N ALA A 9 2.91 10.10 -47.22
CA ALA A 9 2.11 8.89 -47.43
C ALA A 9 1.81 8.18 -46.08
N PRO A 10 0.65 7.52 -45.94
CA PRO A 10 0.32 6.80 -44.71
C PRO A 10 1.23 5.55 -44.58
N GLY A 11 1.87 5.42 -43.42
CA GLY A 11 2.60 4.21 -43.04
C GLY A 11 1.67 3.00 -42.85
N PRO A 12 2.19 1.77 -42.85
CA PRO A 12 1.38 0.57 -42.76
C PRO A 12 0.64 0.50 -41.42
N ALA A 13 -0.64 0.14 -41.49
CA ALA A 13 -1.53 -0.01 -40.34
C ALA A 13 -0.98 -1.03 -39.34
N ALA A 14 -0.96 -0.66 -38.06
CA ALA A 14 -0.68 -1.58 -36.96
C ALA A 14 -1.72 -2.72 -36.96
N PRO A 15 -1.32 -3.98 -36.68
CA PRO A 15 -2.27 -5.08 -36.57
C PRO A 15 -3.23 -4.81 -35.41
N GLY A 16 -4.53 -4.81 -35.72
CA GLY A 16 -5.59 -4.50 -34.78
C GLY A 16 -5.58 -5.44 -33.57
N LEU A 17 -5.59 -4.86 -32.38
CA LEU A 17 -5.99 -5.58 -31.18
C LEU A 17 -7.46 -5.99 -31.37
N ALA A 18 -7.70 -7.29 -31.45
CA ALA A 18 -9.04 -7.84 -31.37
C ALA A 18 -9.65 -7.45 -30.02
N ALA A 19 -10.82 -6.82 -30.05
CA ALA A 19 -11.64 -6.61 -28.87
C ALA A 19 -11.94 -7.99 -28.22
N PRO A 20 -11.85 -8.13 -26.88
CA PRO A 20 -12.28 -9.36 -26.25
C PRO A 20 -13.76 -9.58 -26.56
N ALA A 21 -14.06 -10.79 -27.04
CA ALA A 21 -15.43 -11.22 -27.34
C ALA A 21 -16.31 -11.00 -26.10
N SER A 22 -17.43 -10.31 -26.32
CA SER A 22 -18.50 -10.15 -25.34
C SER A 22 -18.94 -11.54 -24.86
N ALA A 23 -18.59 -11.88 -23.62
CA ALA A 23 -19.22 -13.00 -22.95
C ALA A 23 -20.68 -12.60 -22.69
N ASP A 24 -21.59 -13.28 -23.38
CA ASP A 24 -23.03 -13.22 -23.15
C ASP A 24 -23.34 -13.50 -21.67
N ALA A 25 -23.63 -12.44 -20.91
CA ALA A 25 -24.33 -12.53 -19.64
C ALA A 25 -25.82 -12.23 -19.89
N ARG A 26 -26.50 -13.17 -20.54
CA ARG A 26 -27.97 -13.23 -20.62
C ARG A 26 -28.47 -14.52 -19.98
N ALA A 27 -28.77 -14.45 -18.68
CA ALA A 27 -29.77 -15.22 -17.93
C ALA A 27 -29.57 -14.85 -16.44
N ALA A 28 -30.54 -14.40 -15.65
CA ALA A 28 -31.98 -14.52 -15.75
C ALA A 28 -32.64 -13.28 -15.10
N SER A 29 -33.60 -12.68 -15.81
CA SER A 29 -34.61 -11.79 -15.22
C SER A 29 -35.81 -12.63 -14.82
N SER A 30 -36.04 -12.81 -13.52
CA SER A 30 -37.37 -13.07 -12.97
C SER A 30 -37.31 -12.89 -11.45
N GLY A 31 -37.91 -11.80 -10.98
CA GLY A 31 -38.00 -11.43 -9.58
C GLY A 31 -38.09 -9.91 -9.50
N ASP A 32 -39.33 -9.40 -9.50
CA ASP A 32 -39.62 -8.04 -9.06
C ASP A 32 -39.28 -7.97 -7.57
N ASP A 33 -38.09 -7.48 -7.25
CA ASP A 33 -37.74 -6.95 -5.94
C ASP A 33 -37.00 -5.63 -6.19
N ASP A 34 -37.60 -4.54 -5.73
CA ASP A 34 -37.07 -3.19 -5.73
C ASP A 34 -35.85 -3.09 -4.79
N ASP A 35 -34.71 -3.69 -5.16
CA ASP A 35 -33.41 -3.45 -4.52
C ASP A 35 -32.72 -2.25 -5.17
N ASP A 36 -33.38 -1.09 -5.08
CA ASP A 36 -32.69 0.20 -5.00
C ASP A 36 -31.91 0.24 -3.66
N ASP A 37 -30.72 0.87 -3.64
CA ASP A 37 -29.91 1.20 -2.44
C ASP A 37 -28.83 0.23 -1.90
N ASP A 38 -27.93 -0.30 -2.74
CA ASP A 38 -26.66 -0.88 -2.23
C ASP A 38 -25.41 -0.51 -3.04
N ALA A 39 -25.44 0.60 -3.77
CA ALA A 39 -24.21 1.33 -4.09
C ALA A 39 -23.76 2.05 -2.81
N ALA A 40 -23.32 1.26 -1.81
CA ALA A 40 -22.83 1.75 -0.54
C ALA A 40 -21.96 2.97 -0.78
N ASP A 41 -22.45 4.09 -0.26
CA ASP A 41 -21.86 5.40 -0.42
C ASP A 41 -20.47 5.36 0.22
N TYR A 42 -19.46 5.09 -0.63
CA TYR A 42 -18.06 5.00 -0.25
C TYR A 42 -17.60 6.24 0.52
N ALA A 43 -18.24 7.39 0.26
CA ALA A 43 -17.99 8.65 0.93
C ALA A 43 -18.66 8.75 2.32
N SER A 44 -19.83 8.14 2.56
CA SER A 44 -20.55 8.28 3.84
C SER A 44 -20.12 7.28 4.92
N THR A 45 -19.52 6.15 4.54
CA THR A 45 -19.12 5.08 5.48
C THR A 45 -17.68 5.20 5.97
N ALA A 46 -16.97 6.29 5.66
CA ALA A 46 -15.57 6.51 6.08
C ALA A 46 -15.36 6.48 7.61
N GLY A 47 -16.42 6.66 8.41
CA GLY A 47 -16.39 6.60 9.88
C GLY A 47 -16.72 5.24 10.53
N GLU A 48 -17.28 4.27 9.81
CA GLU A 48 -17.87 3.06 10.45
C GLU A 48 -16.91 1.86 10.41
N ALA A 49 -16.47 1.34 11.57
CA ALA A 49 -15.54 0.21 11.64
C ALA A 49 -15.98 -0.96 10.74
N MET A 50 -15.09 -1.45 9.86
CA MET A 50 -15.38 -2.67 9.09
C MET A 50 -15.50 -3.83 10.08
N GLU A 51 -16.62 -4.55 10.05
CA GLU A 51 -16.73 -5.80 10.78
C GLU A 51 -15.83 -6.84 10.10
N ALA A 52 -14.81 -7.29 10.82
CA ALA A 52 -13.90 -8.31 10.33
C ALA A 52 -14.60 -9.68 10.36
N VAL A 53 -15.07 -10.13 9.21
CA VAL A 53 -15.62 -11.48 9.06
C VAL A 53 -14.47 -12.47 8.90
N ALA A 54 -14.40 -13.47 9.78
CA ALA A 54 -13.41 -14.53 9.68
C ALA A 54 -13.61 -15.32 8.37
N TYR A 55 -12.63 -15.23 7.47
CA TYR A 55 -12.66 -15.99 6.23
C TYR A 55 -12.42 -17.47 6.51
N GLN A 56 -13.36 -18.32 6.11
CA GLN A 56 -13.20 -19.77 6.17
C GLN A 56 -12.38 -20.25 4.98
N ILE A 57 -11.28 -20.93 5.25
CA ILE A 57 -10.46 -21.54 4.19
C ILE A 57 -11.31 -22.62 3.49
N PRO A 58 -11.48 -22.58 2.16
CA PRO A 58 -12.24 -23.59 1.43
C PRO A 58 -11.68 -25.00 1.63
N GLU A 59 -12.50 -26.04 1.43
CA GLU A 59 -12.06 -27.45 1.51
C GLU A 59 -10.87 -27.78 0.59
N GLY A 60 -10.73 -27.05 -0.53
CA GLY A 60 -9.60 -27.14 -1.45
C GLY A 60 -8.30 -26.49 -0.94
N GLY A 61 -8.28 -25.93 0.27
CA GLY A 61 -7.11 -25.35 0.91
C GLY A 61 -6.83 -23.89 0.60
N THR A 62 -5.65 -23.43 1.05
CA THR A 62 -5.24 -22.02 1.00
C THR A 62 -4.76 -21.57 -0.37
N PHE A 63 -4.28 -22.49 -1.23
CA PHE A 63 -3.70 -22.18 -2.52
C PHE A 63 -4.68 -22.39 -3.69
N PRO A 64 -4.48 -21.73 -4.85
CA PRO A 64 -3.57 -20.61 -5.07
C PRO A 64 -4.14 -19.28 -4.54
N PHE A 65 -3.26 -18.30 -4.35
CA PHE A 65 -3.63 -16.91 -4.07
C PHE A 65 -2.56 -15.92 -4.57
N ILE A 66 -2.93 -14.65 -4.69
CA ILE A 66 -1.96 -13.56 -4.89
C ILE A 66 -1.72 -12.89 -3.54
N LEU A 67 -0.46 -12.79 -3.13
CA LEU A 67 -0.04 -11.97 -2.00
C LEU A 67 0.33 -10.57 -2.49
N VAL A 68 -0.32 -9.56 -1.93
CA VAL A 68 -0.04 -8.14 -2.17
C VAL A 68 0.57 -7.55 -0.91
N ASN A 69 1.89 -7.43 -0.88
CA ASN A 69 2.61 -6.89 0.26
C ASN A 69 2.87 -5.38 0.06
N ILE A 70 2.25 -4.55 0.90
CA ILE A 70 2.24 -3.08 0.81
C ILE A 70 3.11 -2.49 1.93
N GLY A 71 4.35 -2.14 1.58
CA GLY A 71 5.26 -1.37 2.42
C GLY A 71 5.54 0.00 1.82
N SER A 72 6.82 0.41 1.78
CA SER A 72 7.23 1.65 1.10
C SER A 72 6.81 1.65 -0.38
N GLY A 73 6.98 0.51 -1.06
CA GLY A 73 6.36 0.19 -2.34
C GLY A 73 5.48 -1.05 -2.22
N VAL A 74 5.12 -1.66 -3.35
CA VAL A 74 4.24 -2.85 -3.39
C VAL A 74 4.89 -3.99 -4.16
N SER A 75 4.89 -5.17 -3.56
CA SER A 75 5.27 -6.43 -4.22
C SER A 75 4.07 -7.33 -4.35
N ILE A 76 3.88 -7.90 -5.55
CA ILE A 76 2.77 -8.79 -5.86
C ILE A 76 3.35 -10.16 -6.23
N LEU A 77 3.01 -11.15 -5.42
CA LEU A 77 3.50 -12.51 -5.56
C LEU A 77 2.35 -13.46 -5.87
N ARG A 78 2.57 -14.37 -6.81
CA ARG A 78 1.68 -15.51 -7.07
C ARG A 78 2.17 -16.68 -6.24
N ILE A 79 1.29 -17.21 -5.39
CA ILE A 79 1.58 -18.34 -4.51
C ILE A 79 0.76 -19.54 -4.98
N ARG A 80 1.43 -20.57 -5.48
CA ARG A 80 0.81 -21.80 -6.00
C ARG A 80 0.83 -22.93 -4.98
N SER A 81 1.86 -22.97 -4.13
CA SER A 81 1.99 -23.88 -2.99
C SER A 81 2.96 -23.27 -1.95
N GLU A 82 3.31 -24.03 -0.90
CA GLU A 82 4.26 -23.57 0.13
C GLU A 82 5.65 -23.24 -0.44
N ASP A 83 6.11 -24.02 -1.42
CA ASP A 83 7.46 -23.90 -2.01
C ASP A 83 7.45 -23.37 -3.45
N ASP A 84 6.26 -23.17 -4.04
CA ASP A 84 6.10 -22.67 -5.41
C ASP A 84 5.44 -21.28 -5.41
N PHE A 85 6.29 -20.26 -5.51
CA PHE A 85 5.89 -18.87 -5.56
C PHE A 85 6.80 -18.04 -6.45
N GLU A 86 6.27 -16.96 -7.00
CA GLU A 86 7.05 -16.01 -7.79
C GLU A 86 6.53 -14.58 -7.64
N ARG A 87 7.40 -13.59 -7.83
CA ARG A 87 6.99 -12.18 -7.92
C ARG A 87 6.52 -11.88 -9.34
N VAL A 88 5.21 -11.69 -9.51
CA VAL A 88 4.58 -11.47 -10.83
C VAL A 88 4.46 -10.00 -11.20
N SER A 89 4.43 -9.10 -10.21
CA SER A 89 4.26 -7.68 -10.44
C SER A 89 4.70 -6.86 -9.23
N GLY A 90 4.54 -5.53 -9.32
CA GLY A 90 4.70 -4.60 -8.23
C GLY A 90 4.59 -3.15 -8.72
N THR A 91 4.52 -2.22 -7.78
CA THR A 91 4.51 -0.78 -8.07
C THR A 91 5.34 -0.02 -7.04
N ALA A 92 5.98 1.07 -7.47
CA ALA A 92 6.63 2.02 -6.56
C ALA A 92 5.62 2.88 -5.80
N VAL A 93 4.34 2.87 -6.21
CA VAL A 93 3.24 3.61 -5.60
C VAL A 93 2.71 2.83 -4.39
N GLY A 94 3.29 3.10 -3.22
CA GLY A 94 2.95 2.43 -1.95
C GLY A 94 2.85 3.39 -0.77
N GLY A 95 3.05 2.89 0.44
CA GLY A 95 2.98 3.70 1.67
C GLY A 95 4.03 4.81 1.75
N GLY A 96 5.21 4.59 1.14
CA GLY A 96 6.25 5.60 1.05
C GLY A 96 5.85 6.75 0.12
N THR A 97 5.13 6.45 -0.96
CA THR A 97 4.57 7.46 -1.87
C THR A 97 3.49 8.28 -1.17
N PHE A 98 2.59 7.62 -0.43
CA PHE A 98 1.56 8.29 0.36
C PHE A 98 2.20 9.29 1.34
N LEU A 99 3.07 8.82 2.24
CA LEU A 99 3.68 9.68 3.24
C LEU A 99 4.54 10.79 2.61
N GLY A 100 5.33 10.46 1.57
CA GLY A 100 6.16 11.44 0.87
C GLY A 100 5.34 12.58 0.28
N LEU A 101 4.20 12.27 -0.36
CA LEU A 101 3.29 13.28 -0.91
C LEU A 101 2.57 14.05 0.19
N CYS A 102 2.14 13.40 1.27
CA CYS A 102 1.52 14.09 2.41
C CYS A 102 2.43 15.14 3.02
N ARG A 103 3.73 14.83 3.16
CA ARG A 103 4.74 15.77 3.66
C ARG A 103 4.95 16.94 2.70
N LEU A 104 5.08 16.67 1.40
CA LEU A 104 5.28 17.71 0.39
C LEU A 104 4.07 18.65 0.26
N LEU A 105 2.86 18.11 0.42
CA LEU A 105 1.61 18.87 0.34
C LEU A 105 1.17 19.44 1.70
N GLY A 106 1.96 19.20 2.76
CA GLY A 106 1.75 19.75 4.09
C GLY A 106 0.47 19.27 4.77
N CYS A 107 0.01 18.06 4.46
CA CYS A 107 -1.19 17.45 5.04
C CYS A 107 -0.90 16.32 6.04
N GLY A 108 0.37 16.08 6.36
CA GLY A 108 0.81 15.23 7.47
C GLY A 108 2.31 15.00 7.45
N ASP A 109 2.96 15.14 8.61
CA ASP A 109 4.40 14.89 8.77
C ASP A 109 4.70 13.42 9.10
N THR A 110 3.86 12.80 9.90
CA THR A 110 3.98 11.37 10.25
C THR A 110 2.88 10.54 9.58
N PHE A 111 3.06 9.22 9.52
CA PHE A 111 2.05 8.34 8.94
C PHE A 111 0.75 8.39 9.74
N ASP A 112 0.83 8.37 11.07
CA ASP A 112 -0.34 8.42 11.95
C ASP A 112 -1.09 9.76 11.83
N GLU A 113 -0.37 10.88 11.82
CA GLU A 113 -0.96 12.21 11.59
C GLU A 113 -1.63 12.29 10.22
N ALA A 114 -1.00 11.74 9.17
CA ALA A 114 -1.59 11.69 7.84
C ALA A 114 -2.88 10.85 7.84
N LEU A 115 -2.92 9.71 8.54
CA LEU A 115 -4.13 8.90 8.67
C LEU A 115 -5.23 9.63 9.45
N GLU A 116 -4.88 10.34 10.53
CA GLU A 116 -5.82 11.14 11.32
C GLU A 116 -6.41 12.30 10.49
N ASN A 117 -5.55 13.05 9.77
CA ASN A 117 -5.98 14.09 8.86
C ASN A 117 -6.85 13.54 7.74
N ALA A 118 -6.47 12.39 7.16
CA ALA A 118 -7.30 11.72 6.17
C ALA A 118 -8.66 11.39 6.77
N ALA A 119 -8.73 10.82 7.99
CA ALA A 119 -9.97 10.43 8.66
C ALA A 119 -11.01 11.56 8.79
N GLY A 120 -10.58 12.81 8.94
CA GLY A 120 -11.45 13.99 8.94
C GLY A 120 -11.73 14.62 7.57
N GLY A 121 -11.13 14.11 6.50
CA GLY A 121 -11.21 14.67 5.15
C GLY A 121 -12.31 14.06 4.27
N ASP A 122 -12.69 14.82 3.25
CA ASP A 122 -13.63 14.46 2.19
C ASP A 122 -12.96 14.58 0.82
N ASP A 123 -12.63 13.43 0.21
CA ASP A 123 -11.97 13.42 -1.09
C ASP A 123 -12.89 13.82 -2.25
N ALA A 124 -14.22 13.82 -2.08
CA ALA A 124 -15.14 14.27 -3.12
C ALA A 124 -14.97 15.76 -3.45
N LYS A 125 -14.37 16.56 -2.55
CA LYS A 125 -14.03 17.97 -2.83
C LYS A 125 -12.83 18.15 -3.77
N VAL A 126 -11.99 17.11 -3.87
CA VAL A 126 -10.71 17.10 -4.59
C VAL A 126 -10.81 16.29 -5.88
N ASN A 127 -11.44 15.12 -5.80
CA ASN A 127 -11.62 14.18 -6.91
C ASN A 127 -12.78 14.61 -7.81
N LEU A 128 -12.61 14.47 -9.12
CA LEU A 128 -13.69 14.60 -10.09
C LEU A 128 -14.44 13.28 -10.17
N LEU A 129 -15.74 13.31 -9.87
CA LEU A 129 -16.63 12.16 -9.85
C LEU A 129 -17.37 12.03 -11.19
N VAL A 130 -18.00 10.89 -11.43
CA VAL A 130 -18.82 10.64 -12.63
C VAL A 130 -19.98 11.64 -12.69
N GLU A 131 -20.60 11.97 -11.55
CA GLU A 131 -21.68 12.95 -11.50
C GLU A 131 -21.26 14.37 -11.90
N ASP A 132 -19.99 14.73 -11.70
CA ASP A 132 -19.46 16.03 -12.14
C ASP A 132 -19.32 16.13 -13.67
N ILE A 133 -19.43 14.99 -14.37
CA ILE A 133 -19.32 14.89 -15.83
C ILE A 133 -20.69 14.61 -16.46
N TYR A 134 -21.47 13.70 -15.87
CA TYR A 134 -22.71 13.16 -16.46
C TYR A 134 -23.99 13.55 -15.67
N GLY A 135 -23.87 14.20 -14.52
CA GLY A 135 -24.98 14.55 -13.63
C GLY A 135 -25.35 13.44 -12.65
N GLY A 136 -26.36 13.70 -11.80
CA GLY A 136 -26.69 12.85 -10.65
C GLY A 136 -27.18 11.43 -10.96
N GLY A 137 -27.50 11.12 -12.23
CA GLY A 137 -27.84 9.76 -12.66
C GLY A 137 -26.62 8.86 -12.92
N GLY A 138 -25.41 9.41 -12.94
CA GLY A 138 -24.21 8.64 -13.29
C GLY A 138 -24.14 8.36 -14.80
N TYR A 139 -23.52 7.24 -15.18
CA TYR A 139 -23.43 6.81 -16.58
C TYR A 139 -23.94 5.39 -16.76
N ASP A 140 -25.27 5.25 -16.85
CA ASP A 140 -26.00 3.98 -16.91
C ASP A 140 -25.55 3.07 -18.05
N ALA A 141 -25.25 3.65 -19.22
CA ALA A 141 -24.83 2.89 -20.40
C ALA A 141 -23.59 2.02 -20.15
N PHE A 142 -22.77 2.37 -19.16
CA PHE A 142 -21.57 1.63 -18.76
C PHE A 142 -21.58 1.22 -17.28
N GLY A 143 -22.72 1.36 -16.58
CA GLY A 143 -22.85 0.99 -15.17
C GLY A 143 -21.91 1.75 -14.22
N LEU A 144 -21.61 3.02 -14.52
CA LEU A 144 -20.77 3.86 -13.65
C LEU A 144 -21.65 4.68 -12.69
N PRO A 145 -21.57 4.43 -11.36
CA PRO A 145 -22.39 5.15 -10.41
C PRO A 145 -21.92 6.60 -10.26
N PRO A 146 -22.82 7.53 -9.87
CA PRO A 146 -22.54 8.97 -9.78
C PRO A 146 -21.31 9.31 -8.95
N LYS A 147 -21.15 8.65 -7.80
CA LYS A 147 -20.07 8.90 -6.83
C LYS A 147 -18.73 8.21 -7.17
N LEU A 148 -18.66 7.48 -8.29
CA LEU A 148 -17.39 6.87 -8.72
C LEU A 148 -16.39 7.97 -9.11
N ILE A 149 -15.14 7.80 -8.69
CA ILE A 149 -14.07 8.72 -9.09
C ILE A 149 -13.78 8.53 -10.58
N ALA A 150 -13.98 9.59 -11.36
CA ALA A 150 -13.62 9.66 -12.77
C ALA A 150 -12.18 10.14 -12.97
N SER A 151 -11.72 11.11 -12.16
CA SER A 151 -10.34 11.60 -12.17
C SER A 151 -9.89 12.02 -10.77
N MET A 152 -8.84 11.37 -10.28
CA MET A 152 -8.17 11.75 -9.04
C MET A 152 -7.63 13.18 -9.15
N PHE A 153 -7.87 14.01 -8.12
CA PHE A 153 -7.51 15.43 -8.11
C PHE A 153 -8.10 16.26 -9.27
N GLY A 154 -9.12 15.78 -9.97
CA GLY A 154 -9.62 16.44 -11.18
C GLY A 154 -10.37 17.75 -10.93
N LYS A 155 -10.92 17.99 -9.73
CA LYS A 155 -11.70 19.22 -9.45
C LYS A 155 -10.82 20.45 -9.33
N VAL A 156 -9.60 20.31 -8.82
CA VAL A 156 -8.71 21.46 -8.58
C VAL A 156 -8.23 22.10 -9.88
N LEU A 157 -8.26 21.37 -11.01
CA LEU A 157 -7.86 21.87 -12.33
C LEU A 157 -8.79 22.97 -12.88
N ARG A 158 -10.02 23.07 -12.37
CA ARG A 158 -11.03 24.03 -12.84
C ARG A 158 -11.09 25.31 -11.99
N ARG A 159 -10.29 25.41 -10.94
CA ARG A 159 -10.28 26.53 -10.00
C ARG A 159 -9.08 27.44 -10.27
N GLU A 160 -9.25 28.75 -10.04
CA GLU A 160 -8.10 29.68 -10.08
C GLU A 160 -7.18 29.45 -8.88
N ASP A 161 -7.75 29.25 -7.70
CA ASP A 161 -7.04 28.75 -6.52
C ASP A 161 -7.37 27.25 -6.31
N PRO A 162 -6.38 26.34 -6.45
CA PRO A 162 -6.62 24.91 -6.26
C PRO A 162 -7.08 24.54 -4.84
N TYR A 163 -6.86 25.41 -3.86
CA TYR A 163 -7.26 25.20 -2.47
C TYR A 163 -8.61 25.84 -2.11
N GLU A 164 -9.25 26.53 -3.04
CA GLU A 164 -10.58 27.10 -2.80
C GLU A 164 -11.57 25.99 -2.40
N GLY A 165 -12.09 26.06 -1.17
CA GLY A 165 -13.00 25.05 -0.61
C GLY A 165 -12.38 23.67 -0.34
N VAL A 166 -11.04 23.54 -0.37
CA VAL A 166 -10.32 22.28 -0.12
C VAL A 166 -9.37 22.44 1.07
N GLY A 167 -9.64 21.68 2.13
CA GLY A 167 -8.77 21.61 3.30
C GLY A 167 -7.64 20.60 3.12
N LYS A 168 -6.61 20.71 3.98
CA LYS A 168 -5.50 19.74 4.03
C LYS A 168 -5.99 18.31 4.30
N ALA A 169 -6.99 18.16 5.16
CA ALA A 169 -7.62 16.87 5.45
C ALA A 169 -8.22 16.24 4.18
N ASP A 170 -8.90 17.04 3.35
CA ASP A 170 -9.50 16.59 2.08
C ASP A 170 -8.41 16.13 1.09
N VAL A 171 -7.29 16.86 1.00
CA VAL A 171 -6.11 16.46 0.20
C VAL A 171 -5.53 15.14 0.72
N CYS A 172 -5.36 15.00 2.04
CA CYS A 172 -4.82 13.80 2.65
C CYS A 172 -5.70 12.57 2.39
N ARG A 173 -7.03 12.73 2.54
CA ARG A 173 -8.01 11.70 2.14
C ARG A 173 -7.85 11.34 0.68
N ALA A 174 -7.83 12.32 -0.23
CA ALA A 174 -7.73 12.07 -1.66
C ALA A 174 -6.44 11.32 -2.04
N LEU A 175 -5.31 11.63 -1.41
CA LEU A 175 -4.06 10.88 -1.57
C LEU A 175 -4.21 9.44 -1.12
N LEU A 176 -4.76 9.20 0.09
CA LEU A 176 -4.90 7.87 0.64
C LEU A 176 -5.81 6.98 -0.24
N VAL A 177 -6.92 7.55 -0.71
CA VAL A 177 -7.86 6.89 -1.64
C VAL A 177 -7.19 6.59 -2.99
N MET A 178 -6.47 7.56 -3.56
CA MET A 178 -5.75 7.38 -4.81
C MET A 178 -4.74 6.24 -4.75
N ILE A 179 -3.87 6.25 -3.73
CA ILE A 179 -2.84 5.21 -3.56
C ILE A 179 -3.50 3.85 -3.38
N SER A 180 -4.50 3.74 -2.53
CA SER A 180 -5.20 2.48 -2.26
C SER A 180 -5.92 1.94 -3.50
N GLN A 181 -6.58 2.79 -4.28
CA GLN A 181 -7.24 2.38 -5.51
C GLN A 181 -6.25 1.93 -6.60
N VAL A 182 -5.11 2.62 -6.75
CA VAL A 182 -4.04 2.19 -7.68
C VAL A 182 -3.52 0.81 -7.27
N ILE A 183 -3.31 0.57 -5.98
CA ILE A 183 -2.87 -0.74 -5.48
C ILE A 183 -3.92 -1.82 -5.78
N ALA A 184 -5.20 -1.55 -5.50
CA ALA A 184 -6.30 -2.45 -5.83
C ALA A 184 -6.30 -2.82 -7.32
N GLN A 185 -6.08 -1.83 -8.20
CA GLN A 185 -6.14 -2.03 -9.64
C GLN A 185 -5.02 -2.94 -10.11
N VAL A 186 -3.79 -2.66 -9.70
CA VAL A 186 -2.63 -3.49 -10.06
C VAL A 186 -2.77 -4.90 -9.49
N ALA A 187 -3.27 -5.05 -8.26
CA ALA A 187 -3.55 -6.35 -7.65
C ALA A 187 -4.59 -7.15 -8.43
N TYR A 188 -5.74 -6.54 -8.73
CA TYR A 188 -6.82 -7.17 -9.48
C TYR A 188 -6.38 -7.61 -10.88
N LEU A 189 -5.71 -6.74 -11.64
CA LEU A 189 -5.17 -7.09 -12.96
C LEU A 189 -4.13 -8.22 -12.88
N SER A 190 -3.33 -8.25 -11.81
CA SER A 190 -2.38 -9.35 -11.58
C SER A 190 -3.08 -10.67 -11.29
N ALA A 191 -4.21 -10.64 -10.54
CA ALA A 191 -5.02 -11.83 -10.29
C ALA A 191 -5.68 -12.36 -11.56
N LEU A 192 -6.24 -11.48 -12.40
CA LEU A 192 -6.82 -11.86 -13.69
C LEU A 192 -5.80 -12.57 -14.58
N ASN A 193 -4.59 -12.02 -14.70
CA ASN A 193 -3.52 -12.63 -15.51
C ASN A 193 -3.00 -13.95 -14.89
N GLY A 194 -3.06 -14.07 -13.56
CA GLY A 194 -2.54 -15.22 -12.83
C GLY A 194 -3.51 -16.40 -12.68
N GLY A 195 -4.80 -16.22 -13.02
CA GLY A 195 -5.86 -17.20 -12.79
C GLY A 195 -6.17 -17.43 -11.30
N ALA A 196 -5.80 -16.47 -10.44
CA ALA A 196 -5.98 -16.59 -8.99
C ALA A 196 -7.38 -16.13 -8.58
N SER A 197 -8.03 -16.91 -7.73
CA SER A 197 -9.38 -16.62 -7.24
C SER A 197 -9.39 -15.76 -5.98
N ARG A 198 -8.23 -15.40 -5.40
CA ARG A 198 -8.14 -14.69 -4.10
C ARG A 198 -6.97 -13.71 -4.07
N LEU A 199 -7.21 -12.54 -3.49
CA LEU A 199 -6.19 -11.54 -3.17
C LEU A 199 -5.98 -11.50 -1.65
N VAL A 200 -4.75 -11.67 -1.19
CA VAL A 200 -4.36 -11.52 0.22
C VAL A 200 -3.50 -10.29 0.35
N PHE A 201 -3.98 -9.29 1.08
CA PHE A 201 -3.28 -8.04 1.33
C PHE A 201 -2.55 -8.10 2.68
N SER A 202 -1.31 -7.64 2.68
CA SER A 202 -0.39 -7.60 3.84
C SER A 202 0.44 -6.32 3.78
N GLY A 203 1.20 -6.05 4.83
CA GLY A 203 2.17 -4.97 4.91
C GLY A 203 1.72 -3.84 5.83
N THR A 204 2.69 -3.09 6.34
CA THR A 204 2.50 -2.09 7.40
C THR A 204 1.66 -0.89 6.96
N PHE A 205 1.49 -0.64 5.65
CA PHE A 205 0.60 0.41 5.16
C PHE A 205 -0.86 0.22 5.61
N LEU A 206 -1.27 -1.03 5.86
CA LEU A 206 -2.63 -1.39 6.27
C LEU A 206 -2.86 -1.25 7.78
N HIS A 207 -1.78 -1.03 8.55
CA HIS A 207 -1.85 -0.93 9.99
C HIS A 207 -2.73 0.25 10.42
N SER A 208 -3.78 -0.04 11.19
CA SER A 208 -4.77 0.96 11.65
C SER A 208 -5.40 1.82 10.53
N ASN A 209 -5.34 1.35 9.27
CA ASN A 209 -5.70 2.12 8.09
C ASN A 209 -7.02 1.63 7.48
N GLN A 210 -8.12 1.93 8.16
CA GLN A 210 -9.46 1.47 7.78
C GLN A 210 -9.91 1.98 6.40
N ILE A 211 -9.43 3.16 6.01
CA ILE A 211 -9.78 3.77 4.72
C ILE A 211 -9.17 2.92 3.61
N ALA A 212 -7.86 2.63 3.68
CA ALA A 212 -7.22 1.77 2.69
C ALA A 212 -7.85 0.37 2.62
N LEU A 213 -8.15 -0.25 3.77
CA LEU A 213 -8.81 -1.56 3.82
C LEU A 213 -10.14 -1.55 3.06
N ARG A 214 -11.01 -0.55 3.32
CA ARG A 214 -12.29 -0.38 2.62
C ARG A 214 -12.11 -0.08 1.15
N THR A 215 -11.20 0.83 0.78
CA THR A 215 -10.93 1.16 -0.62
C THR A 215 -10.49 -0.07 -1.40
N LEU A 216 -9.57 -0.86 -0.84
CA LEU A 216 -9.08 -2.09 -1.45
C LEU A 216 -10.22 -3.11 -1.63
N ALA A 217 -11.00 -3.37 -0.57
CA ALA A 217 -12.11 -4.32 -0.61
C ALA A 217 -13.19 -3.90 -1.63
N TYR A 218 -13.59 -2.63 -1.61
CA TYR A 218 -14.61 -2.08 -2.51
C TYR A 218 -14.20 -2.21 -3.97
N TYR A 219 -13.01 -1.74 -4.34
CA TYR A 219 -12.59 -1.74 -5.75
C TYR A 219 -12.31 -3.14 -6.29
N VAL A 220 -11.74 -4.04 -5.47
CA VAL A 220 -11.58 -5.44 -5.85
C VAL A 220 -12.94 -6.11 -6.05
N SER A 221 -13.88 -5.94 -5.13
CA SER A 221 -15.23 -6.49 -5.25
C SER A 221 -15.93 -5.95 -6.50
N ARG A 222 -15.90 -4.63 -6.69
CA ARG A 222 -16.52 -3.97 -7.84
C ARG A 222 -15.99 -4.46 -9.18
N TRP A 223 -14.67 -4.52 -9.38
CA TRP A 223 -14.10 -4.95 -10.65
C TRP A 223 -14.26 -6.47 -10.88
N SER A 224 -14.24 -7.27 -9.82
CA SER A 224 -14.48 -8.71 -9.93
C SER A 224 -15.95 -9.11 -10.00
N GLY A 225 -16.89 -8.17 -9.81
CA GLY A 225 -18.31 -8.53 -9.61
C GLY A 225 -18.52 -9.42 -8.39
N GLY A 226 -17.69 -9.26 -7.36
CA GLY A 226 -17.70 -10.06 -6.13
C GLY A 226 -17.00 -11.42 -6.23
N SER A 227 -16.49 -11.81 -7.41
CA SER A 227 -15.93 -13.15 -7.62
C SER A 227 -14.54 -13.37 -7.02
N VAL A 228 -13.82 -12.30 -6.65
CA VAL A 228 -12.48 -12.36 -6.07
C VAL A 228 -12.52 -11.69 -4.69
N PRO A 229 -12.48 -12.45 -3.58
CA PRO A 229 -12.40 -11.86 -2.25
C PRO A 229 -11.06 -11.16 -2.02
N ALA A 230 -11.12 -9.98 -1.41
CA ALA A 230 -9.99 -9.29 -0.80
C ALA A 230 -9.88 -9.74 0.67
N LEU A 231 -8.77 -10.39 1.01
CA LEU A 231 -8.48 -10.91 2.34
C LEU A 231 -7.39 -10.09 2.99
N PHE A 232 -7.48 -9.88 4.30
CA PHE A 232 -6.52 -9.10 5.08
C PHE A 232 -5.99 -9.91 6.25
N LEU A 233 -4.70 -9.80 6.53
CA LEU A 233 -4.07 -10.47 7.65
C LEU A 233 -4.17 -9.60 8.91
N LYS A 234 -4.45 -10.22 10.07
CA LYS A 234 -4.42 -9.54 11.38
C LYS A 234 -2.99 -9.16 11.83
N HIS A 235 -1.99 -9.82 11.27
CA HIS A 235 -0.57 -9.62 11.58
C HIS A 235 0.16 -9.19 10.30
N GLU A 236 -0.43 -8.21 9.61
CA GLU A 236 -0.07 -7.73 8.27
C GLU A 236 1.41 -7.34 8.13
N GLY A 237 2.04 -6.82 9.19
CA GLY A 237 3.42 -6.33 9.17
C GLY A 237 4.50 -7.36 9.53
N TYR A 238 4.12 -8.57 9.99
CA TYR A 238 5.06 -9.46 10.68
C TYR A 238 5.49 -10.69 9.88
N SER A 239 4.88 -10.96 8.73
CA SER A 239 5.12 -12.18 7.94
C SER A 239 6.60 -12.41 7.59
N GLY A 240 7.33 -11.33 7.25
CA GLY A 240 8.77 -11.43 6.94
C GLY A 240 9.62 -11.78 8.16
N ALA A 241 9.35 -11.17 9.31
CA ALA A 241 10.06 -11.45 10.55
C ALA A 241 9.75 -12.88 11.05
N LEU A 242 8.49 -13.31 10.97
CA LEU A 242 8.08 -14.67 11.32
C LEU A 242 8.75 -15.71 10.41
N GLY A 243 8.83 -15.45 9.10
CA GLY A 243 9.54 -16.32 8.16
C GLY A 243 11.03 -16.46 8.50
N ALA A 244 11.71 -15.36 8.83
CA ALA A 244 13.11 -15.38 9.25
C ALA A 244 13.32 -16.16 10.56
N PHE A 245 12.42 -15.98 11.54
CA PHE A 245 12.44 -16.71 12.80
C PHE A 245 12.27 -18.22 12.59
N LEU A 246 11.26 -18.64 11.82
CA LEU A 246 11.02 -20.05 11.52
C LEU A 246 12.16 -20.68 10.71
N PHE A 247 12.76 -19.92 9.79
CA PHE A 247 13.94 -20.37 9.05
C PHE A 247 15.14 -20.60 9.98
N SER A 248 15.40 -19.68 10.91
CA SER A 248 16.46 -19.84 11.93
C SER A 248 16.23 -21.08 12.80
N ALA A 249 15.00 -21.28 13.30
CA ALA A 249 14.67 -22.43 14.14
C ALA A 249 14.88 -23.77 13.42
N ARG A 250 14.56 -23.84 12.12
CA ARG A 250 14.84 -25.04 11.29
C ARG A 250 16.33 -25.29 11.09
N LEU A 251 17.15 -24.23 11.01
CA LEU A 251 18.60 -24.37 10.93
C LEU A 251 19.19 -24.92 12.22
N ASP A 252 18.69 -24.48 13.38
CA ASP A 252 19.12 -24.99 14.68
C ASP A 252 18.81 -26.48 14.83
N GLU A 253 17.63 -26.92 14.38
CA GLU A 253 17.24 -28.33 14.33
C GLU A 253 18.08 -29.15 13.33
N ALA A 254 18.39 -28.60 12.16
CA ALA A 254 19.11 -29.31 11.10
C ALA A 254 20.63 -29.40 11.35
N TYR A 255 21.23 -28.43 12.04
CA TYR A 255 22.67 -28.33 12.25
C TYR A 255 23.11 -28.47 13.72
N GLY A 256 22.19 -28.64 14.66
CA GLY A 256 22.51 -28.97 16.05
C GLY A 256 23.37 -27.92 16.75
N VAL A 257 23.25 -26.64 16.37
CA VAL A 257 23.90 -25.55 17.07
C VAL A 257 23.05 -25.25 18.30
N GLY A 258 23.27 -26.04 19.37
CA GLY A 258 22.60 -25.83 20.64
C GLY A 258 22.75 -24.38 21.07
N ALA A 259 21.66 -23.77 21.53
CA ALA A 259 21.64 -22.46 22.15
C ALA A 259 22.76 -22.39 23.21
N GLY A 260 23.90 -21.80 22.83
CA GLY A 260 24.89 -21.32 23.78
C GLY A 260 24.19 -20.27 24.63
N GLY A 261 23.96 -20.62 25.89
CA GLY A 261 23.06 -19.91 26.78
C GLY A 261 23.36 -18.42 26.87
N LEU A 262 22.28 -17.65 26.97
CA LEU A 262 22.30 -16.44 27.79
C LEU A 262 22.42 -16.92 29.26
N SER A 263 23.61 -17.35 29.68
CA SER A 263 23.92 -17.56 31.09
C SER A 263 24.16 -16.18 31.70
N SER A 264 23.19 -15.71 32.46
CA SER A 264 23.36 -14.65 33.45
C SER A 264 24.09 -15.22 34.66
N ASP A 265 25.41 -15.33 34.58
CA ASP A 265 26.25 -15.63 35.74
C ASP A 265 27.41 -14.61 35.73
N ASP A 266 27.07 -13.36 36.03
CA ASP A 266 28.00 -12.43 36.68
C ASP A 266 27.91 -12.76 38.17
N ASP A 267 28.82 -13.59 38.66
CA ASP A 267 29.14 -13.66 40.08
C ASP A 267 30.65 -13.70 40.27
N ASP A 268 31.06 -12.94 41.27
CA ASP A 268 32.41 -12.56 41.66
C ASP A 268 33.41 -13.71 41.75
N ASP A 269 34.64 -13.48 41.29
CA ASP A 269 35.82 -14.00 41.99
C ASP A 269 36.99 -13.02 41.90
N VAL A 270 37.12 -12.27 42.99
CA VAL A 270 38.30 -11.54 43.41
C VAL A 270 39.42 -12.54 43.67
N VAL A 271 40.55 -12.38 42.97
CA VAL A 271 41.85 -12.89 43.46
C VAL A 271 42.89 -11.79 43.32
N ASP A 272 43.17 -11.21 44.48
CA ASP A 272 44.29 -10.36 44.81
C ASP A 272 45.43 -11.30 45.25
N GLU A 273 46.59 -11.29 44.58
CA GLU A 273 47.86 -11.59 45.25
C GLU A 273 49.05 -10.91 44.57
N ALA A 274 49.71 -10.08 45.38
CA ALA A 274 50.90 -9.30 45.11
C ALA A 274 52.18 -10.16 45.07
N GLY A 275 53.22 -9.72 44.33
CA GLY A 275 54.45 -10.53 44.25
C GLY A 275 55.72 -10.01 43.56
N ALA A 276 55.99 -8.70 43.60
CA ALA A 276 57.33 -8.09 43.71
C ALA A 276 58.37 -8.04 42.54
N HIS A 277 58.93 -6.82 42.44
CA HIS A 277 60.30 -6.39 42.10
C HIS A 277 60.72 -6.08 40.64
N GLY A 278 61.09 -4.79 40.42
CA GLY A 278 62.28 -4.47 39.63
C GLY A 278 62.33 -3.15 38.82
N THR A 279 62.33 -1.99 39.49
CA THR A 279 63.10 -0.75 39.19
C THR A 279 63.28 -0.23 37.75
N GLY A 280 62.93 1.05 37.52
CA GLY A 280 63.45 1.81 36.37
C GLY A 280 62.87 3.23 36.28
N ALA A 281 63.67 4.25 36.56
CA ALA A 281 63.26 5.62 36.84
C ALA A 281 63.02 6.52 35.62
N ASN A 282 62.37 7.65 35.93
CA ASN A 282 62.52 9.03 35.41
C ASN A 282 61.62 9.52 34.26
N GLY A 283 60.95 10.64 34.57
CA GLY A 283 60.98 11.83 33.72
C GLY A 283 59.63 12.40 33.33
N ASP A 284 58.98 13.12 34.26
CA ASP A 284 58.71 14.56 34.15
C ASP A 284 58.22 15.13 32.80
N ASP A 285 57.01 15.69 32.85
CA ASP A 285 56.66 17.08 32.50
C ASP A 285 55.44 17.25 31.57
N ASP A 286 54.37 17.72 32.23
CA ASP A 286 53.63 18.96 31.95
C ASP A 286 52.78 19.13 30.68
N ASP A 287 51.47 19.22 30.97
CA ASP A 287 50.59 20.37 30.73
C ASP A 287 50.37 20.93 29.32
N GLY A 288 49.09 21.15 29.03
CA GLY A 288 48.67 22.19 28.08
C GLY A 288 47.30 21.94 27.46
N GLY A 289 46.24 22.27 28.19
CA GLY A 289 44.89 22.41 27.65
C GLY A 289 44.67 23.71 26.87
N ASP A 290 43.40 23.83 26.43
CA ASP A 290 42.73 24.99 25.83
C ASP A 290 43.14 25.30 24.37
N GLY A 291 42.24 25.36 23.38
CA GLY A 291 40.89 25.89 23.39
C GLY A 291 40.95 27.28 22.75
N ASP A 292 40.54 27.44 21.49
CA ASP A 292 39.87 28.68 21.06
C ASP A 292 39.15 28.53 19.73
N GLY A 293 38.02 29.23 19.64
CA GLY A 293 37.22 29.39 18.44
C GLY A 293 37.72 30.51 17.54
N GLY A 294 37.29 30.43 16.29
CA GLY A 294 37.26 31.50 15.29
C GLY A 294 36.27 31.04 14.23
N GLY A 295 35.35 31.85 13.73
CA GLY A 295 35.36 33.29 13.55
C GLY A 295 34.87 33.53 12.12
N ASP A 296 33.64 34.03 12.05
CA ASP A 296 33.04 34.99 11.11
C ASP A 296 33.30 35.01 9.58
N ASP A 297 32.27 35.55 8.94
CA ASP A 297 32.21 36.32 7.68
C ASP A 297 32.11 35.61 6.32
N GLY A 298 30.94 35.79 5.69
CA GLY A 298 30.64 35.54 4.28
C GLY A 298 29.15 35.57 3.95
#